data_AF-A0A2S9G508-F1
#
_entry.id   AF-A0A2S9G508-F1
#
_cell.length_a   1.000
_cell.length_b   1.000
_cell.length_c   1.000
_cell.angle_alpha   90.00
_cell.angle_beta   90.00
_cell.angle_gamma   90.00
#
_symmetry.space_group_name_H-M   'P 1'
#
loop_
_entity.id
_entity.type
_entity.pdbx_description
1 polymer ?
#
loop_
_entity_poly.entity_id
_entity_poly.type
_entity_poly.pdbx_seq_one_letter_code
_entity_poly.pdbx_strand_id
1 'polypeptide(L)'
;SGSGKSTFLRCINHLETVSAGRLYVDGALVGYNERGGKLHEMRPREVAKQRRDVGMVFQHFNLFPHRTALGNVIEAPIQVKGVKK
;
A
#
# COMPACT_ATOMS: atom_id res chain seq x y z
N SER A 1 19.88 14.07 -2.83
CA SER A 1 19.23 13.15 -1.86
C SER A 1 18.60 13.99 -0.75
N GLY A 2 17.38 13.72 -0.28
CA GLY A 2 16.74 14.49 0.81
C GLY A 2 15.43 15.22 0.50
N SER A 3 14.98 15.24 -0.76
CA SER A 3 13.74 15.95 -1.15
C SER A 3 12.44 15.20 -0.81
N GLY A 4 12.47 14.16 0.02
CA GLY A 4 11.26 13.42 0.46
C GLY A 4 10.62 12.44 -0.54
N LYS A 5 11.23 12.15 -1.70
CA LYS A 5 10.65 11.24 -2.73
C LYS A 5 10.26 9.86 -2.18
N SER A 6 11.16 9.23 -1.42
CA SER A 6 10.89 7.91 -0.84
C SER A 6 9.76 7.95 0.19
N THR A 7 9.71 9.01 1.00
CA THR A 7 8.62 9.26 1.94
C THR A 7 7.30 9.42 1.20
N PHE A 8 7.28 10.22 0.13
CA PHE A 8 6.09 10.43 -0.68
C PHE A 8 5.56 9.14 -1.30
N LEU A 9 6.43 8.31 -1.89
CA LEU A 9 6.03 7.00 -2.44
C LEU A 9 5.49 6.06 -1.36
N ARG A 10 6.03 6.11 -0.15
CA ARG A 10 5.51 5.32 0.98
C ARG A 10 4.15 5.82 1.46
N CYS A 11 3.87 7.12 1.38
CA CYS A 11 2.53 7.65 1.67
C CYS A 11 1.48 7.12 0.68
N ILE A 12 1.83 6.96 -0.61
CA ILE A 12 0.92 6.40 -1.65
C ILE A 12 0.46 4.99 -1.27
N ASN A 13 1.38 4.14 -0.82
CA ASN A 13 1.05 2.77 -0.41
C ASN A 13 0.63 2.67 1.06
N HIS A 14 0.37 3.81 1.72
CA HIS A 14 0.05 3.90 3.15
C HIS A 14 1.00 3.08 4.04
N LEU A 15 2.29 3.18 3.75
CA LEU A 15 3.39 2.71 4.60
C LEU A 15 3.88 3.80 5.56
N GLU A 16 3.57 5.06 5.24
CA GLU A 16 3.80 6.26 6.06
C GLU A 16 2.50 7.06 6.10
N THR A 17 2.22 7.74 7.22
CA THR A 17 1.04 8.59 7.36
C THR A 17 1.32 10.00 6.85
N VAL A 18 0.34 10.60 6.17
CA VAL A 18 0.42 12.02 5.80
C VAL A 18 0.05 12.88 7.00
N SER A 19 0.87 13.89 7.32
CA SER A 19 0.58 14.80 8.42
C SER A 19 -0.53 15.80 8.08
N ALA A 20 -0.66 16.16 6.80
CA ALA A 20 -1.69 17.06 6.28
C ALA A 20 -1.91 16.80 4.78
N GLY A 21 -3.03 17.31 4.26
CA GLY A 21 -3.42 17.18 2.85
C GLY A 21 -4.26 15.94 2.57
N ARG A 22 -4.54 15.71 1.28
CA ARG A 22 -5.33 14.57 0.80
C ARG A 22 -4.56 13.88 -0.33
N LEU A 23 -4.48 12.56 -0.27
CA LEU A 23 -3.81 11.74 -1.27
C LEU A 23 -4.80 10.77 -1.89
N TYR A 24 -4.97 10.86 -3.20
CA TYR A 24 -5.92 10.03 -3.94
C TYR A 24 -5.18 9.09 -4.88
N VAL A 25 -5.59 7.82 -4.89
CA VAL A 25 -5.14 6.80 -5.85
C VAL A 25 -6.39 6.24 -6.51
N ASP A 26 -6.46 6.30 -7.84
CA ASP A 26 -7.65 5.88 -8.62
C ASP A 26 -8.97 6.49 -8.10
N GLY A 27 -8.91 7.75 -7.65
CA GLY A 27 -10.07 8.46 -7.08
C GLY A 27 -10.41 8.10 -5.63
N ALA A 28 -9.74 7.12 -5.02
CA ALA A 28 -9.93 6.74 -3.63
C ALA A 28 -8.95 7.48 -2.70
N LEU A 29 -9.48 8.04 -1.61
CA LEU A 29 -8.67 8.66 -0.57
C LEU A 29 -7.88 7.57 0.19
N VAL A 30 -6.56 7.73 0.27
CA VAL A 30 -5.66 6.74 0.88
C VAL A 30 -5.66 6.88 2.39
N GLY A 31 -5.99 5.80 3.11
CA GLY A 31 -5.86 5.73 4.57
C GLY A 31 -6.89 6.51 5.39
N TYR A 32 -7.72 7.33 4.74
CA TYR A 32 -8.76 8.13 5.36
C TYR A 32 -10.06 8.04 4.57
N ASN A 33 -11.17 8.16 5.28
CA ASN A 33 -12.50 8.40 4.73
C ASN A 33 -12.91 9.83 5.03
N GLU A 34 -13.47 10.54 4.05
CA GLU A 34 -14.05 11.86 4.27
C GLU A 34 -15.56 11.73 4.52
N ARG A 35 -16.03 12.22 5.68
CA ARG A 35 -17.46 12.25 6.03
C ARG A 35 -17.80 13.63 6.58
N GLY A 36 -18.74 14.32 5.94
CA GLY A 36 -19.15 15.66 6.36
C GLY A 36 -17.99 16.68 6.37
N GLY A 37 -17.03 16.56 5.45
CA GLY A 37 -15.86 17.44 5.37
C GLY A 37 -14.76 17.18 6.41
N LYS A 38 -14.89 16.13 7.23
CA LYS A 38 -13.88 15.69 8.19
C LYS A 38 -13.21 14.41 7.73
N LEU A 39 -11.89 14.34 7.93
CA LEU A 39 -11.08 13.15 7.68
C LEU A 39 -11.19 12.19 8.87
N HIS A 40 -11.47 10.93 8.58
CA HIS A 40 -11.52 9.84 9.55
C HIS A 40 -10.53 8.77 9.13
N GLU A 41 -9.61 8.38 10.01
CA GLU A 41 -8.67 7.31 9.73
C GLU A 41 -9.41 5.99 9.46
N MET A 42 -8.98 5.28 8.42
CA MET A 42 -9.55 3.99 8.05
C MET A 42 -9.09 2.90 9.00
N ARG A 43 -9.92 1.87 9.21
CA ARG A 43 -9.50 0.72 10.01
C ARG A 43 -8.37 -0.02 9.28
N PRO A 44 -7.44 -0.67 10.00
CA PRO A 44 -6.32 -1.40 9.39
C PRO A 44 -6.74 -2.41 8.30
N ARG A 45 -7.90 -3.04 8.45
CA ARG A 45 -8.47 -3.98 7.48
C ARG A 45 -8.90 -3.29 6.17
N GLU A 46 -9.43 -2.08 6.25
CA GLU A 46 -9.85 -1.31 5.08
C GLU A 46 -8.64 -0.76 4.33
N VAL A 47 -7.62 -0.29 5.06
CA VAL A 47 -6.32 0.09 4.52
C VAL A 47 -5.65 -1.09 3.82
N ALA A 48 -5.64 -2.27 4.44
CA ALA A 48 -5.10 -3.48 3.82
C ALA A 48 -5.83 -3.84 2.51
N LYS A 49 -7.14 -3.59 2.44
CA LYS A 49 -7.91 -3.78 1.21
C LYS A 49 -7.49 -2.79 0.13
N GLN A 50 -7.25 -1.51 0.43
CA GLN A 50 -6.73 -0.55 -0.56
C GLN A 50 -5.33 -0.93 -1.06
N ARG A 51 -4.43 -1.34 -0.16
CA ARG A 51 -3.05 -1.72 -0.51
C ARG A 51 -2.95 -2.92 -1.44
N ARG A 52 -3.97 -3.79 -1.50
CA ARG A 52 -3.94 -4.98 -2.37
C ARG A 52 -3.85 -4.66 -3.86
N ASP A 53 -4.27 -3.46 -4.24
CA ASP A 53 -4.36 -3.01 -5.63
C ASP A 53 -3.16 -2.15 -6.05
N VAL A 54 -2.28 -1.81 -5.10
CA VAL A 54 -1.06 -1.01 -5.34
C VAL A 54 0.18 -1.88 -5.19
N GLY A 55 0.97 -1.99 -6.27
CA GLY A 55 2.29 -2.62 -6.25
C GLY A 55 3.40 -1.59 -5.99
N MET A 56 4.43 -1.97 -5.21
CA MET A 56 5.60 -1.14 -4.97
C MET A 56 6.89 -1.93 -5.21
N VAL A 57 7.81 -1.36 -5.99
CA VAL A 57 9.17 -1.88 -6.21
C VAL A 57 10.15 -1.05 -5.40
N PHE A 58 11.04 -1.72 -4.68
CA PHE A 58 12.02 -1.10 -3.79
C PHE A 58 13.42 -1.16 -4.41
N GLN A 59 14.30 -0.24 -3.98
CA GLN A 59 15.71 -0.22 -4.40
C GLN A 59 16.48 -1.47 -3.93
N HIS A 60 16.16 -1.96 -2.74
CA HIS A 60 16.62 -3.26 -2.25
C HIS A 60 15.52 -4.30 -2.45
N PHE A 61 15.89 -5.51 -2.86
CA PHE A 61 14.94 -6.59 -3.08
C PHE A 61 14.33 -7.06 -1.77
N ASN A 62 13.04 -6.79 -1.56
CA ASN A 62 12.24 -7.28 -0.43
C ASN A 62 11.64 -8.66 -0.72
N LEU A 63 12.47 -9.61 -1.14
CA LEU A 63 12.06 -10.98 -1.45
C LEU A 63 12.12 -11.85 -0.19
N PHE A 64 11.24 -12.85 -0.11
CA PHE A 64 11.32 -13.90 0.90
C PHE A 64 12.49 -14.84 0.57
N PRO A 65 13.57 -14.87 1.37
CA PRO A 65 14.81 -15.55 1.02
C PRO A 65 14.67 -17.09 1.00
N HIS A 66 13.65 -17.61 1.70
CA HIS A 66 13.36 -19.04 1.79
C HIS A 66 12.34 -19.52 0.73
N ARG A 67 12.02 -18.69 -0.27
CA ARG A 67 11.08 -19.00 -1.36
C ARG A 67 11.81 -18.97 -2.71
N THR A 68 11.33 -19.77 -3.66
CA THR A 68 11.78 -19.69 -5.05
C THR A 68 11.30 -18.38 -5.70
N ALA A 69 11.81 -18.07 -6.90
CA ALA A 69 11.33 -16.93 -7.69
C ALA A 69 9.82 -17.03 -7.95
N LEU A 70 9.34 -18.19 -8.40
CA LEU A 70 7.90 -18.45 -8.57
C LEU A 70 7.15 -18.27 -7.25
N GLY A 71 7.68 -18.79 -6.14
CA GLY A 71 7.09 -18.67 -4.81
C GLY A 71 6.87 -17.21 -4.40
N ASN A 72 7.86 -16.34 -4.62
CA ASN A 72 7.76 -14.91 -4.34
C ASN A 72 6.66 -14.23 -5.19
N VAL A 73 6.53 -14.61 -6.46
CA VAL A 73 5.55 -14.01 -7.39
C VAL A 73 4.11 -14.43 -7.05
N ILE A 74 3.88 -15.69 -6.69
CA ILE A 74 2.52 -16.21 -6.46
C ILE A 74 1.97 -15.96 -5.05
N GLU A 75 2.83 -15.64 -4.06
CA GLU A 75 2.41 -15.49 -2.66
C GLU A 75 1.33 -14.41 -2.48
N ALA A 76 1.52 -13.22 -3.07
CA ALA A 76 0.54 -12.13 -2.96
C ALA A 76 -0.80 -12.43 -3.68
N PRO A 77 -0.82 -12.93 -4.94
CA PRO A 77 -2.05 -13.36 -5.59
C PRO A 77 -2.84 -14.41 -4.80
N ILE A 78 -2.18 -15.41 -4.23
CA ILE A 78 -2.85 -16.48 -3.49
C ILE A 78 -3.33 -15.99 -2.12
N GLN A 79 -2.45 -15.40 -1.30
CA GLN A 79 -2.79 -15.04 0.09
C GLN A 79 -3.65 -13.78 0.20
N VAL A 80 -3.36 -12.75 -0.62
CA VAL A 80 -4.01 -11.44 -0.51
C VAL A 80 -5.22 -11.37 -1.44
N LYS A 81 -5.09 -11.89 -2.67
CA LYS A 81 -6.16 -11.85 -3.66
C LYS A 81 -7.07 -13.08 -3.66
N GLY A 82 -6.68 -14.17 -3.00
CA GLY A 82 -7.49 -15.40 -2.94
C GLY A 82 -7.57 -16.12 -4.27
N VAL A 83 -6.58 -15.94 -5.16
CA VAL A 83 -6.50 -16.66 -6.43
C VAL A 83 -6.25 -18.13 -6.12
N LYS A 84 -7.05 -19.01 -6.73
CA LYS A 84 -6.88 -20.46 -6.55
C LYS A 84 -5.53 -20.90 -7.13
N LYS A 85 -4.92 -21.86 -6.45
CA LYS A 85 -3.64 -22.46 -6.84
C LYS A 85 -3.78 -23.26 -8.13
#